data_AF-A0AA96HN15-F1
#
_entry.id   AF-A0AA96HN15-F1
#
_cell.length_a   1.000
_cell.length_b   1.000
_cell.length_c   1.000
_cell.angle_alpha   90.00
_cell.angle_beta   90.00
_cell.angle_gamma   90.00
#
_symmetry.space_group_name_H-M   'P 1'
#
loop_
_entity.id
_entity.type
_entity.pdbx_description
1 polymer ?
#
loop_
_entity_poly.entity_id
_entity_poly.type
_entity_poly.pdbx_seq_one_letter_code
_entity_poly.pdbx_strand_id
1 'polypeptide(L)'
;MKVFVGVAIFFFSFFYSVLSWSGGEDDMCVYRPAYFNNDSSPIQIELGSERIDETMRSGIVKVLSHYGHKFEERNGKVFFGCNMYRDFEILVNYTKKATDEKWLGTHKQRRNSKEIK
;
A
#
# COMPACT_ATOMS: atom_id res chain seq x y z
N MET A 1 32.80 -62.63 10.27
CA MET A 1 31.42 -62.68 9.74
C MET A 1 30.47 -61.98 10.71
N LYS A 2 30.00 -60.78 10.34
CA LYS A 2 28.68 -60.20 10.64
C LYS A 2 28.59 -58.84 9.93
N VAL A 3 27.63 -58.75 9.03
CA VAL A 3 27.27 -57.61 8.17
C VAL A 3 26.11 -56.87 8.83
N PHE A 4 26.12 -55.53 8.85
CA PHE A 4 24.96 -54.61 8.88
C PHE A 4 25.54 -53.21 8.56
N VAL A 5 25.44 -52.62 7.36
CA VAL A 5 24.29 -52.03 6.63
C VAL A 5 23.41 -51.11 7.49
N GLY A 6 23.38 -49.83 7.11
CA GLY A 6 22.43 -48.80 7.56
C GLY A 6 23.11 -47.73 8.43
N VAL A 7 22.96 -46.42 8.23
CA VAL A 7 21.93 -45.64 7.53
C VAL A 7 22.54 -44.29 7.18
N ALA A 8 22.28 -43.84 5.95
CA ALA A 8 22.62 -42.52 5.43
C ALA A 8 21.80 -41.40 6.08
N ILE A 9 22.21 -40.16 5.81
CA ILE A 9 21.48 -38.90 5.99
C ILE A 9 21.70 -38.26 7.36
N PHE A 10 22.78 -37.49 7.47
CA PHE A 10 22.97 -36.48 8.50
C PHE A 10 23.04 -35.09 7.83
N PHE A 11 21.96 -34.32 8.04
CA PHE A 11 21.93 -32.85 8.12
C PHE A 11 22.04 -32.02 6.84
N PHE A 12 21.05 -32.19 5.95
CA PHE A 12 20.63 -31.17 4.99
C PHE A 12 19.82 -30.05 5.69
N SER A 13 20.41 -29.41 6.71
CA SER A 13 19.69 -28.52 7.64
C SER A 13 20.28 -27.10 7.71
N PHE A 14 20.85 -26.59 6.60
CA PHE A 14 21.40 -25.23 6.56
C PHE A 14 20.88 -24.36 5.40
N PHE A 15 19.84 -24.81 4.69
CA PHE A 15 19.38 -24.16 3.46
C PHE A 15 17.90 -23.74 3.42
N TYR A 16 17.15 -23.85 4.52
CA TYR A 16 15.70 -23.57 4.54
C TYR A 16 15.25 -22.42 5.47
N SER A 17 16.16 -21.58 5.96
CA SER A 17 15.80 -20.55 6.94
C SER A 17 15.72 -19.10 6.42
N VAL A 18 15.78 -18.86 5.10
CA VAL A 18 15.71 -17.48 4.56
C VAL A 18 14.49 -17.24 3.63
N LEU A 19 13.51 -18.15 3.60
CA LEU A 19 12.32 -17.98 2.77
C LEU A 19 11.03 -18.12 3.59
N SER A 20 10.92 -17.34 4.66
CA SER A 20 9.64 -17.15 5.37
C SER A 20 9.55 -15.73 5.91
N TRP A 21 9.74 -14.74 5.03
CA TRP A 21 9.13 -13.44 5.30
C TRP A 21 7.65 -13.62 4.97
N SER A 22 6.88 -13.93 6.02
CA SER A 22 5.42 -13.93 5.94
C SER A 22 5.00 -12.57 5.40
N GLY A 23 4.48 -12.55 4.17
CA GLY A 23 3.66 -11.44 3.73
C GLY A 23 2.42 -11.46 4.60
N GLY A 24 2.44 -10.72 5.71
CA GLY A 24 1.21 -10.37 6.39
C GLY A 24 0.31 -9.75 5.35
N GLU A 25 -0.93 -10.23 5.25
CA GLU A 25 -1.94 -9.49 4.51
C GLU A 25 -2.00 -8.11 5.16
N ASP A 26 -1.48 -7.11 4.44
CA ASP A 26 -1.54 -5.73 4.87
C ASP A 26 -3.05 -5.41 4.96
N ASP A 27 -3.58 -5.16 6.16
CA ASP A 27 -4.98 -4.74 6.31
C ASP A 27 -5.23 -3.53 5.39
N MET A 28 -6.23 -3.64 4.52
CA MET A 28 -6.54 -2.63 3.51
C MET A 28 -7.70 -1.74 3.98
N CYS A 29 -7.48 -0.43 4.00
CA CYS A 29 -8.44 0.59 4.38
C CYS A 29 -8.93 1.37 3.15
N VAL A 30 -10.20 1.79 3.16
CA VAL A 30 -10.78 2.63 2.10
C VAL A 30 -10.19 4.04 2.18
N TYR A 31 -9.74 4.56 1.04
CA TYR A 31 -9.29 5.93 0.93
C TYR A 31 -10.43 6.93 1.15
N ARG A 32 -10.13 7.92 1.98
CA ARG A 32 -10.94 9.10 2.22
C ARG A 32 -10.01 10.31 2.16
N PRO A 33 -10.32 11.33 1.34
CA PRO A 33 -9.54 12.57 1.30
C PRO A 33 -9.42 13.18 2.70
N ALA A 34 -8.27 13.75 3.03
CA ALA A 34 -8.05 14.42 4.31
C ALA A 34 -7.63 15.88 4.10
N TYR A 35 -8.15 16.76 4.95
CA TYR A 35 -7.88 18.19 4.92
C TYR A 35 -7.53 18.70 6.31
N PHE A 36 -6.60 19.65 6.40
CA PHE A 36 -6.39 20.37 7.66
C PHE A 36 -7.56 21.32 7.88
N ASN A 37 -8.23 21.18 9.02
CA ASN A 37 -9.23 22.13 9.45
C ASN A 37 -8.50 23.32 10.11
N ASN A 38 -8.66 24.50 9.52
CA ASN A 38 -8.08 25.74 10.05
C ASN A 38 -9.03 26.48 10.99
N ASP A 39 -10.26 26.00 11.14
CA ASP A 39 -11.20 26.52 12.12
C ASP A 39 -10.84 25.95 13.50
N SER A 40 -11.12 26.72 14.56
CA SER A 40 -10.77 26.48 15.97
C SER A 40 -11.33 25.20 16.60
N SER A 41 -11.69 24.20 15.80
CA SER A 41 -12.12 22.87 16.19
C SER A 41 -10.99 22.11 16.90
N PRO A 42 -11.29 21.29 17.92
CA PRO A 42 -10.31 20.41 18.53
C PRO A 42 -9.79 19.33 17.57
N ILE A 43 -10.50 19.07 16.46
CA ILE A 43 -10.11 18.10 15.43
C ILE A 43 -9.44 18.86 14.28
N GLN A 44 -8.12 18.68 14.16
CA GLN A 44 -7.29 19.37 13.16
C GLN A 44 -7.40 18.76 11.75
N ILE A 45 -8.03 17.58 11.61
CA ILE A 45 -8.14 16.86 10.34
C ILE A 45 -9.60 16.54 10.05
N GLU A 46 -10.08 16.96 8.89
CA GLU A 46 -11.38 16.57 8.36
C GLU A 46 -11.22 15.46 7.32
N LEU A 47 -11.98 14.38 7.47
CA LEU A 47 -12.03 13.28 6.52
C LEU A 47 -13.25 13.40 5.61
N GLY A 48 -12.99 13.54 4.31
CA GLY A 48 -14.01 13.57 3.26
C GLY A 48 -14.72 12.22 3.06
N SER A 49 -15.52 12.13 2.00
CA SER A 49 -16.28 10.92 1.67
C SER A 49 -15.40 9.79 1.11
N GLU A 50 -15.81 8.54 1.32
CA GLU A 50 -15.27 7.38 0.59
C GLU A 50 -15.69 7.34 -0.89
N ARG A 51 -16.73 8.09 -1.25
CA ARG A 51 -17.18 8.26 -2.63
C ARG A 51 -16.45 9.46 -3.22
N ILE A 52 -15.40 9.17 -3.98
CA ILE A 52 -14.61 10.16 -4.71
C ILE A 52 -14.95 10.10 -6.20
N ASP A 53 -14.78 11.22 -6.90
CA ASP A 53 -14.93 11.27 -8.35
C ASP A 53 -13.75 10.61 -9.09
N GLU A 54 -13.89 10.45 -10.40
CA GLU A 54 -12.85 9.86 -11.27
C GLU A 54 -11.53 10.64 -11.22
N THR A 55 -11.60 11.97 -11.17
CA THR A 55 -10.42 12.83 -11.17
C THR A 55 -9.58 12.60 -9.92
N MET A 56 -10.20 12.64 -8.75
CA MET A 56 -9.56 12.34 -7.48
C MET A 56 -9.07 10.89 -7.42
N ARG A 57 -9.85 9.94 -7.94
CA ARG A 57 -9.45 8.52 -8.00
C ARG A 57 -8.17 8.33 -8.83
N SER A 58 -8.15 8.85 -10.07
CA SER A 58 -6.99 8.79 -10.95
C SER A 58 -5.78 9.50 -10.32
N GLY A 59 -6.00 10.65 -9.69
CA GLY A 59 -4.98 11.39 -8.95
C GLY A 59 -4.36 10.57 -7.81
N ILE A 60 -5.17 9.99 -6.93
CA ILE A 60 -4.66 9.24 -5.79
C ILE A 60 -3.98 7.94 -6.21
N VAL A 61 -4.51 7.21 -7.20
CA VAL A 61 -3.87 6.02 -7.79
C VAL A 61 -2.47 6.36 -8.30
N LYS A 62 -2.33 7.50 -8.96
CA LYS A 62 -1.05 7.98 -9.47
C LYS A 62 -0.06 8.33 -8.35
N VAL A 63 -0.53 9.00 -7.29
CA VAL A 63 0.27 9.31 -6.09
C VAL A 63 0.76 8.02 -5.42
N LEU A 64 -0.15 7.08 -5.15
CA LEU A 64 0.17 5.81 -4.51
C LEU A 64 1.17 5.02 -5.34
N SER A 65 0.95 4.92 -6.65
CA SER A 65 1.87 4.28 -7.58
C SER A 65 3.25 4.94 -7.59
N HIS A 66 3.31 6.27 -7.57
CA HIS A 66 4.57 7.02 -7.59
C HIS A 66 5.44 6.71 -6.37
N TYR A 67 4.84 6.68 -5.18
CA TYR A 67 5.53 6.36 -3.93
C TYR A 67 5.72 4.85 -3.68
N GLY A 68 5.25 3.99 -4.61
CA GLY A 68 5.43 2.54 -4.52
C GLY A 68 4.54 1.85 -3.49
N HIS A 69 3.42 2.48 -3.14
CA HIS A 69 2.44 1.87 -2.24
C HIS A 69 1.62 0.82 -2.96
N LYS A 70 1.31 -0.27 -2.26
CA LYS A 70 0.29 -1.22 -2.71
C LYS A 70 -1.07 -0.59 -2.54
N PHE A 71 -1.92 -0.73 -3.55
CA PHE A 71 -3.30 -0.29 -3.51
C PHE A 71 -4.16 -1.23 -4.37
N GLU A 72 -5.46 -1.19 -4.14
CA GLU A 72 -6.45 -1.93 -4.91
C GLU A 72 -7.64 -1.05 -5.25
N GLU A 73 -8.20 -1.24 -6.44
CA GLU A 73 -9.42 -0.56 -6.87
C GLU A 73 -10.57 -1.58 -6.87
N ARG A 74 -11.57 -1.37 -6.02
CA ARG A 74 -12.75 -2.24 -5.92
C ARG A 74 -14.01 -1.38 -5.84
N ASN A 75 -15.02 -1.68 -6.65
CA ASN A 75 -16.32 -0.96 -6.64
C ASN A 75 -16.18 0.57 -6.75
N GLY A 76 -15.25 1.05 -7.58
CA GLY A 76 -14.98 2.47 -7.77
C GLY A 76 -14.28 3.18 -6.59
N LYS A 77 -13.88 2.44 -5.56
CA LYS A 77 -13.12 2.94 -4.40
C LYS A 77 -11.67 2.49 -4.48
N VAL A 78 -10.79 3.26 -3.84
CA VAL A 78 -9.36 2.94 -3.70
C VAL A 78 -9.11 2.45 -2.28
N PHE A 79 -8.39 1.33 -2.17
CA PHE A 79 -7.98 0.71 -0.91
C PHE A 79 -6.46 0.71 -0.83
N PHE A 80 -5.88 0.97 0.35
CA PHE A 80 -4.44 0.93 0.59
C PHE A 80 -4.17 0.52 2.04
N GLY A 81 -2.90 0.31 2.40
CA GLY A 81 -2.52 -0.14 3.75
C GLY A 81 -3.08 0.76 4.86
N CYS A 82 -3.75 0.17 5.84
CA CYS A 82 -4.34 0.89 6.98
C CYS A 82 -3.31 1.66 7.82
N ASN A 83 -2.03 1.29 7.74
CA ASN A 83 -0.94 2.05 8.36
C ASN A 83 -0.89 3.51 7.86
N MET A 84 -1.06 3.73 6.55
CA MET A 84 -1.09 5.07 5.97
C MET A 84 -2.37 5.82 6.35
N TYR A 85 -3.47 5.12 6.63
CA TYR A 85 -4.73 5.75 7.03
C TYR A 85 -4.59 6.40 8.42
N ARG A 86 -3.69 5.87 9.26
CA ARG A 86 -3.38 6.39 10.60
C ARG A 86 -2.38 7.55 10.57
N ASP A 87 -1.67 7.73 9.45
CA ASP A 87 -0.73 8.84 9.25
C ASP A 87 -1.44 9.98 8.52
N PHE A 88 -2.03 10.88 9.30
CA PHE A 88 -2.82 11.99 8.78
C PHE A 88 -1.98 12.99 7.95
N GLU A 89 -0.70 13.16 8.25
CA GLU A 89 0.17 14.06 7.49
C GLU A 89 0.39 13.50 6.08
N ILE A 90 0.68 12.20 5.97
CA ILE A 90 0.76 11.52 4.67
C ILE A 90 -0.57 11.62 3.93
N LEU A 91 -1.68 11.34 4.61
CA LEU A 91 -3.00 11.32 3.99
C LEU A 91 -3.36 12.68 3.40
N VAL A 92 -3.17 13.77 4.14
CA VAL A 92 -3.41 15.14 3.65
C VAL A 92 -2.47 15.50 2.50
N ASN A 93 -1.18 15.18 2.62
CA ASN A 93 -0.22 15.46 1.56
C ASN A 93 -0.58 14.72 0.25
N TYR A 94 -1.06 13.48 0.37
CA TYR A 94 -1.45 12.68 -0.79
C TYR A 94 -2.74 13.19 -1.41
N THR A 95 -3.72 13.61 -0.60
CA THR A 95 -4.90 14.31 -1.08
C THR A 95 -4.55 15.57 -1.85
N LYS A 96 -3.64 16.42 -1.32
CA LYS A 96 -3.17 17.63 -2.02
C LYS A 96 -2.52 17.32 -3.36
N LYS A 97 -1.65 16.31 -3.41
CA LYS A 97 -0.97 15.87 -4.65
C LYS A 97 -1.94 15.26 -5.66
N ALA A 98 -2.97 14.56 -5.20
CA ALA A 98 -4.01 13.98 -6.04
C ALA A 98 -4.87 15.03 -6.75
N THR A 99 -4.87 16.27 -6.27
CA THR A 99 -5.57 17.41 -6.89
C THR A 99 -4.63 18.44 -7.53
N ASP A 100 -3.32 18.29 -7.39
CA ASP A 100 -2.33 19.23 -7.94
C ASP A 100 -1.99 18.85 -9.40
N GLU A 101 -2.59 19.56 -10.36
CA GLU A 101 -2.37 19.34 -11.79
C GLU A 101 -0.90 19.42 -12.21
N LYS A 102 -0.11 20.31 -11.58
CA LYS A 102 1.32 20.45 -11.88
C LYS A 102 2.08 19.22 -11.37
N TRP A 103 1.77 18.76 -10.17
CA TRP A 103 2.36 17.54 -9.63
C TRP A 103 2.00 16.32 -10.48
N LEU A 104 0.72 16.18 -10.84
CA LEU A 104 0.22 15.13 -11.70
C LEU A 104 0.83 15.19 -13.11
N GLY A 105 1.06 16.37 -13.68
CA GLY A 105 1.68 16.50 -15.01
C GLY A 105 3.16 16.12 -15.05
N THR A 106 3.88 16.30 -13.94
CA THR A 106 5.34 16.13 -13.87
C THR A 106 5.77 14.75 -13.37
N HIS A 107 4.91 14.04 -12.63
CA HIS A 107 5.25 12.73 -12.07
C HIS A 107 4.61 11.62 -12.90
N LYS A 108 5.36 10.56 -13.21
CA LYS A 108 4.83 9.39 -13.92
C LYS A 108 4.23 8.40 -12.93
N GLN A 109 3.13 7.77 -13.32
CA GLN A 109 2.61 6.60 -12.61
C GLN A 109 3.61 5.45 -12.78
N ARG A 110 4.10 4.90 -11.68
CA ARG A 110 4.97 3.73 -11.71
C ARG A 110 4.10 2.52 -12.04
N ARG A 111 4.45 1.74 -13.08
CA ARG A 111 3.74 0.47 -13.35
C ARG A 111 4.06 -0.49 -12.22
N ASN A 112 3.08 -0.80 -11.37
CA ASN A 112 3.18 -1.93 -10.45
C ASN A 112 3.22 -3.19 -11.31
N SER A 113 4.42 -3.77 -11.48
CA SER A 113 4.65 -4.98 -12.26
C SER A 113 4.09 -6.18 -11.50
N LYS A 114 2.76 -6.33 -11.57
CA LYS A 114 2.03 -7.58 -11.32
C LYS A 114 0.88 -7.67 -12.31
N GLU A 115 1.19 -7.60 -13.60
CA GLU A 115 0.39 -8.30 -14.60
C GLU A 115 0.69 -9.79 -14.39
N ILE A 116 -0.16 -10.46 -13.62
CA ILE A 116 -0.20 -11.92 -13.62
C ILE A 116 -0.82 -12.30 -14.97
N LYS A 117 0.04 -12.78 -15.87
CA LYS A 117 -0.36 -13.47 -17.10
C LYS A 117 -1.06 -14.79 -16.79
#